data_AF-A0A8J7PER4-F1
#
_entry.id   AF-A0A8J7PER4-F1
#
_cell.length_a   1.000
_cell.length_b   1.000
_cell.length_c   1.000
_cell.angle_alpha   90.00
_cell.angle_beta   90.00
_cell.angle_gamma   90.00
#
_symmetry.space_group_name_H-M   'P 1'
#
loop_
_entity.id
_entity.type
_entity.pdbx_description
1 polymer ?
#
loop_
_entity_poly.entity_id
_entity_poly.type
_entity_poly.pdbx_seq_one_letter_code
_entity_poly.pdbx_strand_id
1 'polypeptide(L)'
;MSKLNLSLKIGKTKIATATGNSGHTTSTVRGEGKEDFPFPSIDVLVEKSVKRAAKKAKTRKPRQKKVETTGADKSGKPEGVSSLLPDLSSLKVNQVVPTGQTRETYTDGQVMLKGADGLQELMIKRQFDALYEARFGEMHAAVNWARANMADKYQKAIDSLDKQLTKLEDSYRQALPQVIDELKKQNPGAPINAVVQKAIEVLDEELSQIIYILKVYTDCFQQLRDGKHTSLLNAVTFFFEQSHKLYWGGDLHVDGGTSPVDAGTERIGDVFLGRVTEMGLATIPGSRGPVGAHAVQIPYEMLDFIPINLPLFGHEARHNVFHDVVGLEQELTAAVGKAVLAAHKAGTLKFNTDTIKLGKQEVPTEQLMAKLYTDWLSEIDADLVGGVLFDGPAFGENMVMSFPAMMIRDGRVSEKVNLLRTGSGYELKKLRNGSVALVFEEHPVDYVRVHIVAAALDEIGFPDSARKLRELADFAVGDELPTKITFRQMGAKPGAGMVIELPVDDVIAVAPVVAKAIIRTPLKAHGGKSCGDLVMWTKKRQDKVEALTEILVKDSSELPTDKGDIHAPYIGAAATLAYLKLVREMKMEPADAALMVSKNALAMLEKLSKQAVKTA
;
A
#
# COMPACT_ATOMS: atom_id res chain seq x y z
N MET A 1 16.95 -18.51 -27.86
CA MET A 1 16.25 -17.53 -26.99
C MET A 1 14.98 -17.09 -27.69
N SER A 2 13.85 -17.09 -27.00
CA SER A 2 12.54 -16.69 -27.53
C SER A 2 12.55 -15.22 -27.99
N LYS A 3 11.81 -14.90 -29.05
CA LYS A 3 11.58 -13.52 -29.53
C LYS A 3 10.98 -12.68 -28.39
N LEU A 4 11.57 -11.51 -28.10
CA LEU A 4 11.06 -10.63 -27.05
C LEU A 4 9.75 -10.01 -27.56
N ASN A 5 8.71 -10.07 -26.74
CA ASN A 5 7.40 -9.55 -27.09
C ASN A 5 7.20 -8.19 -26.40
N LEU A 6 7.05 -7.11 -27.20
CA LEU A 6 6.71 -5.78 -26.71
C LEU A 6 5.19 -5.53 -26.67
N SER A 7 4.38 -6.60 -26.62
CA SER A 7 2.93 -6.49 -26.60
C SER A 7 2.46 -5.45 -25.61
N LEU A 8 1.76 -4.44 -26.12
CA LEU A 8 1.07 -3.40 -25.36
C LEU A 8 -0.19 -3.95 -24.65
N LYS A 9 -0.52 -5.24 -24.81
CA LYS A 9 -1.63 -5.88 -24.11
C LYS A 9 -1.23 -6.24 -22.68
N ILE A 10 -1.96 -5.69 -21.72
CA ILE A 10 -1.86 -6.01 -20.29
C ILE A 10 -2.10 -7.51 -20.11
N GLY A 11 -1.07 -8.27 -19.72
CA GLY A 11 -1.28 -9.59 -19.15
C GLY A 11 -1.90 -9.43 -17.77
N LYS A 12 -2.97 -10.17 -17.43
CA LYS A 12 -3.48 -10.22 -16.05
C LYS A 12 -2.36 -10.67 -15.12
N THR A 13 -1.72 -9.73 -14.42
CA THR A 13 -0.61 -10.00 -13.50
C THR A 13 -1.20 -10.60 -12.22
N LYS A 14 -0.89 -11.87 -11.93
CA LYS A 14 -0.83 -12.37 -10.55
C LYS A 14 0.59 -12.06 -10.07
N ILE A 15 0.72 -11.08 -9.18
CA ILE A 15 2.01 -10.75 -8.57
C ILE A 15 2.33 -11.84 -7.55
N ALA A 16 3.50 -12.44 -7.67
CA ALA A 16 4.05 -13.29 -6.63
C ALA A 16 4.61 -12.39 -5.52
N THR A 17 4.31 -12.73 -4.26
CA THR A 17 4.86 -12.11 -3.06
C THR A 17 6.38 -11.97 -3.13
N ALA A 18 6.88 -10.74 -3.21
CA ALA A 18 8.28 -10.45 -2.97
C ALA A 18 8.52 -10.45 -1.45
N THR A 19 9.37 -11.36 -0.98
CA THR A 19 9.96 -11.30 0.36
C THR A 19 11.21 -10.45 0.28
N GLY A 20 11.14 -9.17 0.64
CA GLY A 20 12.31 -8.27 0.65
C GLY A 20 12.04 -6.98 1.42
N ASN A 21 12.93 -6.66 2.36
CA ASN A 21 12.90 -5.51 3.28
C ASN A 21 13.21 -4.16 2.61
N SER A 22 12.58 -3.82 1.49
CA SER A 22 12.62 -2.46 0.93
C SER A 22 11.29 -1.76 1.21
N GLY A 23 11.35 -0.57 1.82
CA GLY A 23 10.26 0.18 2.47
C GLY A 23 9.07 0.64 1.63
N HIS A 24 8.74 -0.03 0.53
CA HIS A 24 7.47 0.15 -0.18
C HIS A 24 6.95 -1.22 -0.59
N THR A 25 6.05 -1.80 0.20
CA THR A 25 5.38 -3.06 -0.16
C THR A 25 4.12 -2.76 -0.96
N THR A 26 4.25 -2.43 -2.25
CA THR A 26 3.11 -2.35 -3.19
C THR A 26 2.70 -3.75 -3.67
N SER A 27 2.48 -4.69 -2.74
CA SER A 27 1.89 -5.98 -3.13
C SER A 27 0.44 -5.73 -3.53
N THR A 28 0.20 -5.61 -4.84
CA THR A 28 -1.13 -5.35 -5.41
C THR A 28 -1.96 -6.64 -5.39
N VAL A 29 -2.58 -6.94 -4.25
CA VAL A 29 -3.59 -7.99 -4.10
C VAL A 29 -4.84 -7.61 -4.92
N ARG A 30 -5.14 -8.34 -5.99
CA ARG A 30 -6.41 -8.14 -6.73
C ARG A 30 -7.55 -8.82 -5.97
N GLY A 31 -8.31 -8.05 -5.20
CA GLY A 31 -9.67 -8.40 -4.77
C GLY A 31 -10.67 -7.45 -5.44
N GLU A 32 -11.95 -7.81 -5.51
CA GLU A 32 -12.96 -7.05 -6.27
C GLU A 32 -13.90 -6.22 -5.37
N GLY A 33 -13.81 -6.26 -4.03
CA GLY A 33 -14.58 -5.38 -3.13
C GLY A 33 -16.10 -5.47 -3.21
N LYS A 34 -16.62 -6.38 -4.04
CA LYS A 34 -18.05 -6.56 -4.27
C LYS A 34 -18.70 -7.40 -3.16
N GLU A 35 -17.94 -8.30 -2.57
CA GLU A 35 -18.38 -9.32 -1.61
C GLU A 35 -17.30 -9.57 -0.54
N ASP A 36 -17.68 -10.21 0.56
CA ASP A 36 -16.78 -10.63 1.64
C ASP A 36 -15.62 -11.49 1.10
N PHE A 37 -14.51 -11.55 1.85
CA PHE A 37 -13.39 -12.42 1.50
C PHE A 37 -13.84 -13.87 1.16
N PRO A 38 -13.25 -14.50 0.13
CA PRO A 38 -13.46 -15.92 -0.13
C PRO A 38 -12.67 -16.74 0.89
N PHE A 39 -13.27 -16.98 2.06
CA PHE A 39 -12.66 -17.83 3.10
C PHE A 39 -12.52 -19.28 2.59
N PRO A 40 -11.36 -19.92 2.81
CA PRO A 40 -11.22 -21.34 2.52
C PRO A 40 -12.17 -22.16 3.40
N SER A 41 -12.61 -23.32 2.90
CA SER A 41 -13.29 -24.28 3.78
C SER A 41 -12.34 -24.76 4.88
N ILE A 42 -12.90 -25.17 6.01
CA ILE A 42 -12.11 -25.64 7.17
C ILE A 42 -11.18 -26.78 6.78
N ASP A 43 -11.66 -27.77 6.03
CA ASP A 43 -10.85 -28.89 5.57
C ASP A 43 -9.63 -28.45 4.75
N VAL A 44 -9.84 -27.51 3.81
CA VAL A 44 -8.76 -26.96 2.97
C VAL A 44 -7.76 -26.17 3.82
N LEU A 45 -8.26 -25.41 4.79
CA LEU A 45 -7.42 -24.62 5.69
C LEU A 45 -6.54 -25.53 6.57
N VAL A 46 -7.13 -26.58 7.17
CA VAL A 46 -6.41 -27.58 7.97
C VAL A 46 -5.37 -28.29 7.12
N GLU A 47 -5.77 -28.80 5.94
CA GLU A 47 -4.88 -29.53 5.03
C GLU A 47 -3.65 -28.70 4.63
N LYS A 48 -3.87 -27.45 4.23
CA LYS A 48 -2.79 -26.54 3.83
C LYS A 48 -1.86 -26.20 5.00
N SER A 49 -2.43 -25.93 6.17
CA SER A 49 -1.68 -25.62 7.40
C SER A 49 -0.74 -26.78 7.79
N VAL A 50 -1.27 -28.00 7.79
CA VAL A 50 -0.50 -29.22 8.08
C VAL A 50 0.58 -29.46 7.02
N LYS A 51 0.26 -29.32 5.73
CA LYS A 51 1.24 -29.42 4.64
C LYS A 51 2.37 -28.40 4.78
N ARG A 52 2.05 -27.16 5.17
CA ARG A 52 3.04 -26.10 5.40
C ARG A 52 3.97 -26.42 6.56
N ALA A 53 3.43 -26.94 7.67
CA ALA A 53 4.23 -27.40 8.80
C ALA A 53 5.27 -28.45 8.36
N ALA A 54 4.83 -29.46 7.59
CA ALA A 54 5.70 -30.52 7.07
C ALA A 54 6.79 -30.00 6.12
N LYS A 55 6.48 -29.01 5.27
CA LYS A 55 7.47 -28.39 4.35
C LYS A 55 8.57 -27.66 5.12
N LYS A 56 8.22 -26.92 6.18
CA LYS A 56 9.18 -26.20 7.03
C LYS A 56 10.11 -27.14 7.81
N ALA A 57 9.61 -28.31 8.21
CA ALA A 57 10.45 -29.34 8.83
C ALA A 57 11.54 -29.85 7.86
N LYS A 58 11.23 -30.01 6.57
CA LYS A 58 12.19 -30.47 5.54
C LYS A 58 13.27 -29.44 5.19
N THR A 59 13.01 -28.15 5.35
CA THR A 59 13.97 -27.07 5.04
C THR A 59 14.98 -26.78 6.15
N ARG A 60 14.73 -27.23 7.39
CA ARG A 60 15.73 -27.18 8.48
C ARG A 60 16.65 -28.40 8.40
N LYS A 61 17.59 -28.44 7.44
CA LYS A 61 18.74 -29.36 7.56
C LYS A 61 19.67 -28.84 8.67
N PRO A 62 20.16 -29.70 9.59
CA PRO A 62 21.07 -29.27 10.64
C PRO A 62 22.40 -28.82 10.02
N ARG A 63 22.80 -27.60 10.33
CA ARG A 63 24.13 -27.06 10.00
C ARG A 63 25.13 -27.83 10.88
N GLN A 64 25.78 -28.85 10.32
CA GLN A 64 26.85 -29.56 11.01
C GLN A 64 27.99 -28.57 11.30
N LYS A 65 28.08 -28.12 12.56
CA LYS A 65 29.30 -27.52 13.09
C LYS A 65 30.34 -28.65 13.18
N LYS A 66 31.37 -28.58 12.34
CA LYS A 66 32.64 -29.29 12.55
C LYS A 66 33.20 -28.81 13.89
N VAL A 67 33.27 -29.70 14.86
CA VAL A 67 34.12 -29.53 16.04
C VAL A 67 35.44 -30.23 15.71
N GLU A 68 36.52 -29.47 15.73
CA GLU A 68 37.88 -29.96 15.59
C GLU A 68 38.23 -30.86 16.77
N THR A 69 38.74 -32.05 16.44
CA THR A 69 39.30 -33.03 17.36
C THR A 69 40.78 -32.76 17.60
N THR A 70 41.13 -32.55 18.86
CA THR A 70 42.44 -32.78 19.48
C THR A 70 42.12 -33.25 20.91
N GLY A 71 42.57 -34.36 21.49
CA GLY A 71 43.45 -35.46 21.14
C GLY A 71 43.69 -36.25 22.45
N ALA A 72 43.90 -37.56 22.33
CA ALA A 72 44.48 -38.51 23.31
C ALA A 72 43.67 -38.98 24.55
N ASP A 73 43.09 -40.18 24.40
CA ASP A 73 43.47 -41.42 25.11
C ASP A 73 43.60 -41.47 26.65
N LYS A 74 42.67 -42.21 27.28
CA LYS A 74 42.84 -43.54 27.93
C LYS A 74 42.12 -43.70 29.28
N SER A 75 41.28 -44.76 29.28
CA SER A 75 40.98 -45.68 30.39
C SER A 75 40.78 -45.11 31.80
N GLY A 76 39.52 -45.13 32.22
CA GLY A 76 39.12 -45.13 33.62
C GLY A 76 37.62 -44.94 33.72
N LYS A 77 36.88 -45.97 34.13
CA LYS A 77 35.47 -45.81 34.54
C LYS A 77 35.39 -44.73 35.64
N PRO A 78 34.41 -43.82 35.59
CA PRO A 78 33.84 -43.24 36.80
C PRO A 78 32.33 -43.51 36.79
N GLU A 79 31.83 -44.33 37.70
CA GLU A 79 31.27 -43.89 38.97
C GLU A 79 29.97 -43.10 38.79
N GLY A 80 28.92 -43.70 39.32
CA GLY A 80 27.53 -43.32 39.10
C GLY A 80 27.28 -41.87 39.49
N VAL A 81 26.76 -41.12 38.53
CA VAL A 81 26.01 -39.90 38.80
C VAL A 81 24.75 -40.35 39.53
N SER A 82 24.77 -40.12 40.85
CA SER A 82 23.66 -40.30 41.76
C SER A 82 22.38 -39.70 41.16
N SER A 83 21.42 -40.57 40.89
CA SER A 83 20.05 -40.20 40.57
C SER A 83 19.48 -39.40 41.74
N LEU A 84 19.23 -38.10 41.53
CA LEU A 84 18.45 -37.25 42.44
C LEU A 84 16.94 -37.60 42.45
N LEU A 85 16.56 -38.68 41.76
CA LEU A 85 15.25 -39.30 41.87
C LEU A 85 15.43 -40.65 42.60
N PRO A 86 14.68 -40.94 43.68
CA PRO A 86 14.76 -42.24 44.32
C PRO A 86 14.38 -43.33 43.32
N ASP A 87 14.97 -44.51 43.48
CA ASP A 87 14.63 -45.70 42.70
C ASP A 87 13.14 -46.05 42.90
N LEU A 88 12.32 -45.62 41.93
CA LEU A 88 10.86 -45.77 41.93
C LEU A 88 10.42 -47.25 41.83
N SER A 89 11.34 -48.18 41.59
CA SER A 89 11.04 -49.63 41.56
C SER A 89 10.71 -50.21 42.96
N SER A 90 11.01 -49.47 44.03
CA SER A 90 10.80 -49.88 45.43
C SER A 90 9.63 -49.18 46.14
N LEU A 91 8.91 -48.27 45.46
CA LEU A 91 7.72 -47.64 46.03
C LEU A 91 6.58 -48.66 46.09
N LYS A 92 6.25 -49.12 47.31
CA LYS A 92 4.97 -49.77 47.56
C LYS A 92 3.86 -48.81 47.14
N VAL A 93 3.12 -49.17 46.10
CA VAL A 93 1.88 -48.50 45.72
C VAL A 93 0.91 -48.71 46.89
N ASN A 94 0.80 -47.71 47.76
CA ASN A 94 -0.23 -47.73 48.79
C ASN A 94 -1.60 -47.75 48.10
N GLN A 95 -2.51 -48.60 48.57
CA GLN A 95 -3.91 -48.54 48.15
C GLN A 95 -4.45 -47.16 48.53
N VAL A 96 -4.72 -46.33 47.52
CA VAL A 96 -5.28 -44.97 47.67
C VAL A 96 -6.82 -45.00 47.78
N VAL A 97 -7.38 -46.18 48.01
CA VAL A 97 -8.82 -46.45 48.13
C VAL A 97 -9.12 -47.04 49.52
N PRO A 98 -10.25 -46.72 50.15
CA PRO A 98 -10.61 -47.26 51.47
C PRO A 98 -10.55 -48.78 51.56
N THR A 99 -10.15 -49.31 52.73
CA THR A 99 -10.01 -50.75 52.96
C THR A 99 -11.32 -51.50 52.63
N GLY A 100 -11.22 -52.54 51.79
CA GLY A 100 -12.38 -53.32 51.33
C GLY A 100 -13.08 -52.80 50.08
N GLN A 101 -12.58 -51.71 49.48
CA GLN A 101 -13.12 -51.16 48.23
C GLN A 101 -12.08 -51.19 47.09
N THR A 102 -12.55 -51.16 45.85
CA THR A 102 -11.74 -50.99 44.64
C THR A 102 -11.98 -49.60 44.08
N ARG A 103 -11.19 -49.19 43.08
CA ARG A 103 -11.39 -47.92 42.38
C ARG A 103 -12.79 -47.84 41.77
N GLU A 104 -13.30 -48.95 41.28
CA GLU A 104 -14.61 -49.09 40.63
C GLU A 104 -15.76 -49.12 41.65
N THR A 105 -15.53 -49.62 42.87
CA THR A 105 -16.58 -49.76 43.90
C THR A 105 -16.61 -48.62 44.92
N TYR A 106 -15.57 -47.76 44.98
CA TYR A 106 -15.56 -46.59 45.85
C TYR A 106 -16.45 -45.48 45.30
N THR A 107 -17.67 -45.36 45.85
CA THR A 107 -18.70 -44.45 45.36
C THR A 107 -18.27 -42.99 45.37
N ASP A 108 -17.70 -42.47 46.46
CA ASP A 108 -17.25 -41.07 46.52
C ASP A 108 -16.09 -40.82 45.55
N GLY A 109 -15.20 -41.80 45.36
CA GLY A 109 -14.13 -41.74 44.35
C GLY A 109 -14.69 -41.68 42.93
N GLN A 110 -15.71 -42.48 42.62
CA GLN A 110 -16.41 -42.45 41.33
C GLN A 110 -17.19 -41.15 41.11
N VAL A 111 -17.82 -40.59 42.15
CA VAL A 111 -18.49 -39.28 42.10
C VAL A 111 -17.47 -38.17 41.86
N MET A 112 -16.33 -38.20 42.55
CA MET A 112 -15.23 -37.24 42.34
C MET A 112 -14.68 -37.33 40.92
N LEU A 113 -14.46 -38.53 40.36
CA LEU A 113 -14.03 -38.70 38.97
C LEU A 113 -15.05 -38.15 37.98
N LYS A 114 -16.35 -38.48 38.13
CA LYS A 114 -17.41 -37.93 37.27
C LYS A 114 -17.53 -36.40 37.38
N GLY A 115 -17.38 -35.86 38.59
CA GLY A 115 -17.33 -34.42 38.83
C GLY A 115 -16.12 -33.77 38.16
N ALA A 116 -14.94 -34.40 38.26
CA ALA A 116 -13.73 -33.96 37.59
C ALA A 116 -13.85 -34.03 36.06
N ASP A 117 -14.47 -35.07 35.50
CA ASP A 117 -14.75 -35.19 34.07
C ASP A 117 -15.67 -34.05 33.60
N GLY A 118 -16.74 -33.74 34.36
CA GLY A 118 -17.63 -32.62 34.07
C GLY A 118 -16.91 -31.26 34.10
N LEU A 119 -16.04 -31.03 35.10
CA LEU A 119 -15.21 -29.84 35.16
C LEU A 119 -14.20 -29.79 34.00
N GLN A 120 -13.57 -30.92 33.66
CA GLN A 120 -12.62 -31.02 32.56
C GLN A 120 -13.30 -30.74 31.22
N GLU A 121 -14.52 -31.22 31.00
CA GLU A 121 -15.29 -30.93 29.78
C GLU A 121 -15.53 -29.42 29.62
N LEU A 122 -15.86 -28.72 30.72
CA LEU A 122 -16.01 -27.25 30.71
C LEU A 122 -14.67 -26.54 30.45
N MET A 123 -13.57 -27.03 31.03
CA MET A 123 -12.23 -26.48 30.80
C MET A 123 -11.78 -26.69 29.35
N ILE A 124 -12.01 -27.87 28.76
CA ILE A 124 -11.69 -28.19 27.37
C ILE A 124 -12.47 -27.28 26.41
N LYS A 125 -13.75 -27.01 26.68
CA LYS A 125 -14.57 -26.08 25.87
C LYS A 125 -13.97 -24.67 25.77
N ARG A 126 -13.21 -24.23 26.77
CA ARG A 126 -12.61 -22.89 26.86
C ARG A 126 -11.10 -22.88 26.74
N GLN A 127 -10.47 -24.03 26.48
CA GLN A 127 -9.01 -24.20 26.56
C GLN A 127 -8.21 -23.26 25.65
N PHE A 128 -8.85 -22.75 24.59
CA PHE A 128 -8.24 -21.84 23.61
C PHE A 128 -8.81 -20.42 23.64
N ASP A 129 -9.76 -20.10 24.52
CA ASP A 129 -10.41 -18.77 24.56
C ASP A 129 -9.40 -17.64 24.71
N ALA A 130 -8.39 -17.81 25.58
CA ALA A 130 -7.33 -16.82 25.74
C ALA A 130 -6.52 -16.57 24.47
N LEU A 131 -6.37 -17.59 23.59
CA LEU A 131 -5.68 -17.46 22.32
C LEU A 131 -6.51 -16.71 21.28
N TYR A 132 -7.84 -16.90 21.31
CA TYR A 132 -8.76 -16.17 20.43
C TYR A 132 -8.88 -14.71 20.88
N GLU A 133 -9.04 -14.47 22.19
CA GLU A 133 -9.10 -13.13 22.77
C GLU A 133 -7.83 -12.32 22.45
N ALA A 134 -6.65 -12.93 22.61
CA ALA A 134 -5.38 -12.28 22.28
C ALA A 134 -5.23 -11.91 20.79
N ARG A 135 -6.02 -12.51 19.89
CA ARG A 135 -5.98 -12.25 18.43
C ARG A 135 -7.06 -11.30 17.98
N PHE A 136 -8.28 -11.49 18.46
CA PHE A 136 -9.48 -10.85 17.92
C PHE A 136 -10.14 -9.88 18.89
N GLY A 137 -9.82 -9.93 20.19
CA GLY A 137 -10.48 -9.11 21.23
C GLY A 137 -10.38 -7.61 20.95
N GLU A 138 -9.17 -7.12 20.66
CA GLU A 138 -8.97 -5.70 20.35
C GLU A 138 -9.64 -5.29 19.03
N MET A 139 -9.63 -6.18 18.03
CA MET A 139 -10.29 -5.95 16.75
C MET A 139 -11.81 -5.78 16.93
N HIS A 140 -12.43 -6.65 17.73
CA HIS A 140 -13.84 -6.56 18.08
C HIS A 140 -14.14 -5.32 18.92
N ALA A 141 -13.27 -4.97 19.89
CA ALA A 141 -13.43 -3.76 20.68
C ALA A 141 -13.42 -2.50 19.80
N ALA A 142 -12.53 -2.44 18.80
CA ALA A 142 -12.47 -1.33 17.85
C ALA A 142 -13.73 -1.25 16.97
N VAL A 143 -14.21 -2.38 16.44
CA VAL A 143 -15.45 -2.45 15.64
C VAL A 143 -16.68 -2.04 16.46
N ASN A 144 -16.80 -2.54 17.69
CA ASN A 144 -17.90 -2.20 18.60
C ASN A 144 -17.90 -0.72 18.97
N TRP A 145 -16.72 -0.14 19.22
CA TRP A 145 -16.61 1.31 19.41
C TRP A 145 -17.04 2.07 18.16
N ALA A 146 -16.56 1.68 16.98
CA ALA A 146 -16.88 2.35 15.71
C ALA A 146 -18.40 2.33 15.46
N ARG A 147 -19.04 1.18 15.65
CA ARG A 147 -20.49 1.01 15.53
C ARG A 147 -21.26 2.01 16.39
N ALA A 148 -20.81 2.26 17.61
CA ALA A 148 -21.48 3.16 18.55
C ALA A 148 -21.15 4.66 18.37
N ASN A 149 -20.02 5.00 17.74
CA ASN A 149 -19.48 6.36 17.78
C ASN A 149 -19.27 7.02 16.40
N MET A 150 -19.19 6.25 15.32
CA MET A 150 -18.95 6.78 13.98
C MET A 150 -20.26 7.13 13.27
N ALA A 151 -20.21 8.17 12.42
CA ALA A 151 -21.37 8.65 11.68
C ALA A 151 -21.99 7.59 10.75
N ASP A 152 -23.28 7.76 10.43
CA ASP A 152 -24.09 6.80 9.66
C ASP A 152 -23.45 6.38 8.33
N LYS A 153 -22.73 7.28 7.66
CA LYS A 153 -22.03 6.96 6.40
C LYS A 153 -21.03 5.81 6.52
N TYR A 154 -20.49 5.55 7.70
CA TYR A 154 -19.53 4.47 7.95
C TYR A 154 -20.18 3.13 8.31
N GLN A 155 -21.47 3.11 8.69
CA GLN A 155 -22.10 1.94 9.32
C GLN A 155 -22.12 0.70 8.41
N LYS A 156 -22.33 0.89 7.11
CA LYS A 156 -22.28 -0.22 6.13
C LYS A 156 -20.89 -0.88 6.09
N ALA A 157 -19.82 -0.10 6.11
CA ALA A 157 -18.46 -0.62 6.12
C ALA A 157 -18.13 -1.30 7.45
N ILE A 158 -18.58 -0.72 8.57
CA ILE A 158 -18.45 -1.32 9.91
C ILE A 158 -19.15 -2.69 9.96
N ASP A 159 -20.38 -2.79 9.45
CA ASP A 159 -21.14 -4.04 9.38
C ASP A 159 -20.44 -5.10 8.52
N SER A 160 -19.87 -4.70 7.38
CA SER A 160 -19.11 -5.61 6.53
C SER A 160 -17.83 -6.08 7.24
N LEU A 161 -17.12 -5.18 7.93
CA LEU A 161 -15.91 -5.54 8.68
C LEU A 161 -16.22 -6.53 9.80
N ASP A 162 -17.29 -6.28 10.55
CA ASP A 162 -17.75 -7.11 11.67
C ASP A 162 -18.09 -8.54 11.24
N LYS A 163 -18.87 -8.67 10.14
CA LYS A 163 -19.21 -9.99 9.56
C LYS A 163 -17.96 -10.76 9.12
N GLN A 164 -17.02 -10.07 8.48
CA GLN A 164 -15.78 -10.71 8.02
C GLN A 164 -14.85 -11.08 9.16
N LEU A 165 -14.77 -10.24 10.21
CA LEU A 165 -14.02 -10.52 11.43
C LEU A 165 -14.60 -11.74 12.17
N THR A 166 -15.92 -11.78 12.33
CA THR A 166 -16.62 -12.92 12.93
C THR A 166 -16.34 -14.21 12.16
N LYS A 167 -16.43 -14.17 10.82
CA LYS A 167 -16.16 -15.35 9.97
C LYS A 167 -14.69 -15.81 10.02
N LEU A 168 -13.75 -14.88 10.15
CA LEU A 168 -12.34 -15.19 10.35
C LEU A 168 -12.13 -15.90 11.69
N GLU A 169 -12.69 -15.36 12.77
CA GLU A 169 -12.60 -15.95 14.10
C GLU A 169 -13.25 -17.34 14.14
N ASP A 170 -14.44 -17.52 13.58
CA ASP A 170 -15.13 -18.81 13.52
C ASP A 170 -14.30 -19.86 12.78
N SER A 171 -13.68 -19.46 11.68
CA SER A 171 -12.79 -20.31 10.89
C SER A 171 -11.56 -20.72 11.70
N TYR A 172 -10.99 -19.78 12.47
CA TYR A 172 -9.87 -20.03 13.37
C TYR A 172 -10.25 -20.97 14.52
N ARG A 173 -11.42 -20.75 15.15
CA ARG A 173 -11.97 -21.58 16.24
C ARG A 173 -12.22 -23.02 15.80
N GLN A 174 -12.70 -23.23 14.58
CA GLN A 174 -12.96 -24.57 14.02
C GLN A 174 -11.68 -25.27 13.55
N ALA A 175 -10.73 -24.55 12.95
CA ALA A 175 -9.52 -25.15 12.38
C ALA A 175 -8.41 -25.41 13.41
N LEU A 176 -8.22 -24.54 14.41
CA LEU A 176 -7.10 -24.64 15.35
C LEU A 176 -7.03 -26.00 16.09
N PRO A 177 -8.12 -26.52 16.69
CA PRO A 177 -8.08 -27.82 17.36
C PRO A 177 -7.67 -28.95 16.41
N GLN A 178 -8.17 -28.94 15.16
CA GLN A 178 -7.89 -29.97 14.16
C GLN A 178 -6.43 -29.93 13.70
N VAL A 179 -5.87 -28.73 13.51
CA VAL A 179 -4.44 -28.58 13.18
C VAL A 179 -3.56 -29.05 14.35
N ILE A 180 -3.93 -28.74 15.60
CA ILE A 180 -3.21 -29.23 16.79
C ILE A 180 -3.20 -30.76 16.82
N ASP A 181 -4.36 -31.40 16.62
CA ASP A 181 -4.49 -32.84 16.64
C ASP A 181 -3.64 -33.51 15.55
N GLU A 182 -3.68 -32.99 14.31
CA GLU A 182 -2.88 -33.51 13.21
C GLU A 182 -1.38 -33.30 13.43
N LEU A 183 -0.96 -32.15 13.93
CA LEU A 183 0.45 -31.89 14.26
C LEU A 183 0.92 -32.76 15.42
N LYS A 184 0.07 -33.03 16.42
CA LYS A 184 0.37 -33.94 17.53
C LYS A 184 0.54 -35.38 17.05
N LYS A 185 -0.32 -35.86 16.14
CA LYS A 185 -0.19 -37.19 15.50
C LYS A 185 1.14 -37.31 14.74
N GLN A 186 1.56 -36.25 14.06
CA GLN A 186 2.83 -36.22 13.33
C GLN A 186 4.05 -36.10 14.24
N ASN A 187 3.88 -35.63 15.49
CA ASN A 187 4.95 -35.35 16.43
C ASN A 187 4.62 -35.86 17.84
N PRO A 188 4.47 -37.18 18.06
CA PRO A 188 3.94 -37.75 19.31
C PRO A 188 4.81 -37.49 20.56
N GLY A 189 6.07 -37.07 20.39
CA GLY A 189 6.99 -36.71 21.49
C GLY A 189 7.16 -35.21 21.72
N ALA A 190 6.47 -34.34 20.97
CA ALA A 190 6.61 -32.90 21.12
C ALA A 190 5.83 -32.37 22.34
N PRO A 191 6.39 -31.40 23.10
CA PRO A 191 5.64 -30.71 24.14
C PRO A 191 4.37 -30.06 23.58
N ILE A 192 3.23 -30.20 24.28
CA ILE A 192 1.93 -29.71 23.79
C ILE A 192 1.97 -28.20 23.45
N ASN A 193 2.64 -27.39 24.27
CA ASN A 193 2.80 -25.96 24.01
C ASN A 193 3.51 -25.68 22.67
N ALA A 194 4.50 -26.49 22.31
CA ALA A 194 5.20 -26.34 21.03
C ALA A 194 4.30 -26.72 19.85
N VAL A 195 3.45 -27.73 20.01
CA VAL A 195 2.46 -28.13 18.99
C VAL A 195 1.43 -27.01 18.80
N VAL A 196 0.90 -26.46 19.89
CA VAL A 196 -0.09 -25.36 19.85
C VAL A 196 0.49 -24.12 19.19
N GLN A 197 1.70 -23.69 19.58
CA GLN A 197 2.37 -22.54 18.95
C GLN A 197 2.63 -22.78 17.47
N LYS A 198 2.99 -24.01 17.09
CA LYS A 198 3.20 -24.34 15.68
C LYS A 198 1.90 -24.32 14.87
N ALA A 199 0.81 -24.82 15.44
CA ALA A 199 -0.52 -24.79 14.82
C ALA A 199 -0.98 -23.35 14.55
N ILE A 200 -0.80 -22.47 15.53
CA ILE A 200 -0.99 -21.03 15.39
C ILE A 200 -0.18 -20.47 14.23
N GLU A 201 1.14 -20.72 14.21
CA GLU A 201 2.04 -20.12 13.23
C GLU A 201 1.62 -20.47 11.80
N VAL A 202 1.25 -21.73 11.55
CA VAL A 202 0.87 -22.15 10.20
C VAL A 202 -0.53 -21.67 9.79
N LEU A 203 -1.46 -21.55 10.74
CA LEU A 203 -2.79 -21.00 10.49
C LEU A 203 -2.71 -19.50 10.20
N ASP A 204 -1.94 -18.76 10.99
CA ASP A 204 -1.70 -17.32 10.78
C ASP A 204 -1.06 -17.09 9.41
N GLU A 205 -0.17 -17.97 8.95
CA GLU A 205 0.42 -17.89 7.61
C GLU A 205 -0.58 -18.17 6.48
N GLU A 206 -1.44 -19.17 6.63
CA GLU A 206 -2.48 -19.47 5.64
C GLU A 206 -3.55 -18.37 5.56
N LEU A 207 -3.83 -17.68 6.67
CA LEU A 207 -4.82 -16.60 6.77
C LEU A 207 -4.19 -15.20 6.72
N SER A 208 -2.87 -15.10 6.55
CA SER A 208 -2.09 -13.87 6.72
C SER A 208 -2.63 -12.67 5.95
N GLN A 209 -3.05 -12.88 4.71
CA GLN A 209 -3.61 -11.82 3.87
C GLN A 209 -4.94 -11.28 4.42
N ILE A 210 -5.83 -12.16 4.89
CA ILE A 210 -7.12 -11.77 5.45
C ILE A 210 -6.89 -11.05 6.78
N ILE A 211 -6.08 -11.63 7.66
CA ILE A 211 -5.72 -11.05 8.96
C ILE A 211 -5.13 -9.65 8.78
N TYR A 212 -4.15 -9.51 7.87
CA TYR A 212 -3.49 -8.24 7.61
C TYR A 212 -4.49 -7.16 7.21
N ILE A 213 -5.37 -7.45 6.26
CA ILE A 213 -6.36 -6.47 5.83
C ILE A 213 -7.33 -6.14 6.95
N LEU A 214 -7.97 -7.14 7.59
CA LEU A 214 -8.97 -6.81 8.62
C LEU A 214 -8.33 -5.97 9.72
N LYS A 215 -7.06 -6.27 10.06
CA LYS A 215 -6.25 -5.46 10.97
C LYS A 215 -6.06 -4.03 10.48
N VAL A 216 -5.79 -3.79 9.19
CA VAL A 216 -5.68 -2.44 8.64
C VAL A 216 -6.89 -1.58 9.00
N TYR A 217 -8.10 -2.11 8.80
CA TYR A 217 -9.34 -1.36 9.02
C TYR A 217 -9.70 -1.24 10.51
N THR A 218 -9.48 -2.29 11.30
CA THR A 218 -9.69 -2.19 12.76
C THR A 218 -8.68 -1.26 13.41
N ASP A 219 -7.44 -1.19 12.90
CA ASP A 219 -6.43 -0.23 13.35
C ASP A 219 -6.89 1.23 13.07
N CYS A 220 -7.58 1.49 11.95
CA CYS A 220 -8.16 2.82 11.69
C CYS A 220 -9.16 3.20 12.80
N PHE A 221 -10.08 2.28 13.13
CA PHE A 221 -11.07 2.50 14.19
C PHE A 221 -10.43 2.65 15.57
N GLN A 222 -9.42 1.83 15.87
CA GLN A 222 -8.66 1.91 17.10
C GLN A 222 -7.97 3.27 17.24
N GLN A 223 -7.30 3.78 16.20
CA GLN A 223 -6.62 5.07 16.27
C GLN A 223 -7.61 6.24 16.44
N LEU A 224 -8.78 6.16 15.82
CA LEU A 224 -9.85 7.14 16.02
C LEU A 224 -10.41 7.09 17.44
N ARG A 225 -10.59 5.89 17.99
CA ARG A 225 -11.01 5.67 19.39
C ARG A 225 -10.01 6.24 20.39
N ASP A 226 -8.72 5.99 20.15
CA ASP A 226 -7.64 6.39 21.05
C ASP A 226 -7.39 7.91 20.99
N GLY A 227 -7.86 8.60 19.95
CA GLY A 227 -7.94 10.06 19.90
C GLY A 227 -6.63 10.78 19.54
N LYS A 228 -5.48 10.09 19.54
CA LYS A 228 -4.15 10.70 19.45
C LYS A 228 -3.93 11.54 18.18
N HIS A 229 -4.45 11.08 17.04
CA HIS A 229 -4.24 11.69 15.72
C HIS A 229 -5.55 12.03 14.99
N THR A 230 -6.68 12.04 15.70
CA THR A 230 -8.02 12.11 15.09
C THR A 230 -8.24 13.33 14.19
N SER A 231 -7.80 14.52 14.62
CA SER A 231 -7.89 15.75 13.81
C SER A 231 -7.22 15.58 12.44
N LEU A 232 -5.98 15.08 12.45
CA LEU A 232 -5.17 14.86 11.25
C LEU A 232 -5.75 13.77 10.35
N LEU A 233 -6.14 12.63 10.92
CA LEU A 233 -6.75 11.52 10.18
C LEU A 233 -8.07 11.95 9.51
N ASN A 234 -8.88 12.76 10.20
CA ASN A 234 -10.11 13.33 9.64
C ASN A 234 -9.82 14.31 8.51
N ALA A 235 -8.77 15.14 8.62
CA ALA A 235 -8.39 16.07 7.56
C ALA A 235 -7.92 15.34 6.29
N VAL A 236 -7.11 14.27 6.44
CA VAL A 236 -6.70 13.43 5.30
C VAL A 236 -7.89 12.71 4.69
N THR A 237 -8.76 12.12 5.51
CA THR A 237 -10.00 11.48 5.05
C THR A 237 -10.86 12.46 4.26
N PHE A 238 -11.03 13.68 4.77
CA PHE A 238 -11.79 14.74 4.10
C PHE A 238 -11.14 15.18 2.78
N PHE A 239 -9.81 15.23 2.70
CA PHE A 239 -9.10 15.50 1.46
C PHE A 239 -9.42 14.45 0.39
N PHE A 240 -9.30 13.17 0.71
CA PHE A 240 -9.62 12.07 -0.23
C PHE A 240 -11.09 12.14 -0.68
N GLU A 241 -12.02 12.36 0.26
CA GLU A 241 -13.44 12.51 -0.06
C GLU A 241 -13.69 13.69 -1.03
N GLN A 242 -13.03 14.83 -0.84
CA GLN A 242 -13.16 15.98 -1.74
C GLN A 242 -12.53 15.72 -3.12
N SER A 243 -11.35 15.09 -3.17
CA SER A 243 -10.68 14.74 -4.42
C SER A 243 -11.51 13.78 -5.27
N HIS A 244 -12.11 12.75 -4.65
CA HIS A 244 -13.02 11.86 -5.35
C HIS A 244 -14.31 12.55 -5.76
N LYS A 245 -14.93 13.36 -4.90
CA LYS A 245 -16.11 14.14 -5.27
C LYS A 245 -15.85 15.04 -6.48
N LEU A 246 -14.70 15.71 -6.51
CA LEU A 246 -14.28 16.56 -7.64
C LEU A 246 -14.18 15.75 -8.95
N TYR A 247 -13.62 14.54 -8.89
CA TYR A 247 -13.51 13.67 -10.06
C TYR A 247 -14.88 13.18 -10.56
N TRP A 248 -15.67 12.56 -9.67
CA TRP A 248 -16.93 11.92 -10.02
C TRP A 248 -18.04 12.93 -10.35
N GLY A 249 -18.02 14.09 -9.69
CA GLY A 249 -19.04 15.13 -9.85
C GLY A 249 -18.86 15.98 -11.11
N GLY A 250 -17.64 16.08 -11.66
CA GLY A 250 -17.33 16.95 -12.79
C GLY A 250 -17.64 18.43 -12.48
N ASP A 251 -16.66 19.16 -11.95
CA ASP A 251 -16.75 20.60 -11.61
C ASP A 251 -18.09 21.02 -10.93
N LEU A 252 -18.37 20.38 -9.78
CA LEU A 252 -19.07 20.87 -8.57
C LEU A 252 -20.37 21.70 -8.67
N HIS A 253 -21.01 21.83 -9.82
CA HIS A 253 -22.26 22.59 -9.94
C HIS A 253 -23.53 21.73 -9.95
N VAL A 254 -23.45 20.46 -9.53
CA VAL A 254 -24.62 19.58 -9.57
C VAL A 254 -24.78 18.75 -8.30
N ASP A 255 -25.57 19.27 -7.36
CA ASP A 255 -26.29 18.43 -6.42
C ASP A 255 -27.27 17.56 -7.22
N GLY A 256 -27.15 16.22 -7.09
CA GLY A 256 -28.05 15.27 -7.75
C GLY A 256 -27.74 14.95 -9.22
N GLY A 257 -26.57 15.33 -9.74
CA GLY A 257 -26.12 14.89 -11.07
C GLY A 257 -25.73 13.41 -11.11
N THR A 258 -26.06 12.70 -12.19
CA THR A 258 -25.51 11.36 -12.45
C THR A 258 -24.06 11.50 -12.91
N SER A 259 -23.13 10.83 -12.21
CA SER A 259 -21.72 10.74 -12.62
C SER A 259 -21.64 10.35 -14.11
N PRO A 260 -20.80 11.01 -14.92
CA PRO A 260 -20.57 10.62 -16.32
C PRO A 260 -19.69 9.36 -16.45
N VAL A 261 -19.23 8.82 -15.31
CA VAL A 261 -18.29 7.71 -15.22
C VAL A 261 -18.97 6.53 -14.52
N ASP A 262 -18.85 5.35 -15.13
CA ASP A 262 -19.32 4.09 -14.55
C ASP A 262 -18.27 3.52 -13.59
N ALA A 263 -18.61 3.48 -12.30
CA ALA A 263 -17.76 2.92 -11.26
C ALA A 263 -17.73 1.38 -11.30
N GLY A 264 -16.60 0.79 -10.93
CA GLY A 264 -16.38 -0.65 -10.98
C GLY A 264 -16.64 -1.34 -9.64
N THR A 265 -15.63 -1.33 -8.78
CA THR A 265 -15.54 -1.98 -7.47
C THR A 265 -15.69 -1.00 -6.32
N GLU A 266 -15.04 0.16 -6.39
CA GLU A 266 -15.35 1.36 -5.64
C GLU A 266 -16.72 1.85 -6.09
N ARG A 267 -17.49 2.35 -5.13
CA ARG A 267 -18.82 2.87 -5.40
C ARG A 267 -18.82 4.34 -5.05
N ILE A 268 -19.55 5.12 -5.84
CA ILE A 268 -19.89 6.48 -5.46
C ILE A 268 -20.56 6.41 -4.07
N GLY A 269 -19.93 7.03 -3.07
CA GLY A 269 -20.38 6.98 -1.66
C GLY A 269 -19.56 6.08 -0.75
N ASP A 270 -18.51 5.40 -1.24
CA ASP A 270 -17.54 4.74 -0.37
C ASP A 270 -16.82 5.76 0.53
N VAL A 271 -16.43 5.32 1.73
CA VAL A 271 -15.81 6.17 2.76
C VAL A 271 -14.31 5.95 2.87
N PHE A 272 -13.59 6.95 3.37
CA PHE A 272 -12.16 6.86 3.63
C PHE A 272 -11.88 6.73 5.13
N LEU A 273 -10.86 5.95 5.47
CA LEU A 273 -10.39 5.70 6.83
C LEU A 273 -8.88 5.88 6.90
N GLY A 274 -8.43 7.01 7.44
CA GLY A 274 -7.02 7.25 7.67
C GLY A 274 -6.44 6.42 8.82
N ARG A 275 -5.20 5.97 8.67
CA ARG A 275 -4.37 5.43 9.77
C ARG A 275 -2.92 5.86 9.65
N VAL A 276 -2.28 6.06 10.79
CA VAL A 276 -0.82 6.23 10.88
C VAL A 276 -0.16 4.86 11.00
N THR A 277 0.95 4.64 10.28
CA THR A 277 1.65 3.36 10.22
C THR A 277 3.15 3.55 9.96
N GLU A 278 3.94 2.49 10.16
CA GLU A 278 5.35 2.42 9.77
C GLU A 278 5.54 2.18 8.26
N MET A 279 4.47 1.77 7.57
CA MET A 279 4.49 1.52 6.13
C MET A 279 4.50 2.85 5.36
N GLY A 280 4.98 2.79 4.12
CA GLY A 280 4.91 3.91 3.18
C GLY A 280 3.48 4.40 2.94
N LEU A 281 3.38 5.64 2.44
CA LEU A 281 2.13 6.24 1.98
C LEU A 281 1.49 5.31 0.95
N ALA A 282 0.21 5.00 1.15
CA ALA A 282 -0.54 4.15 0.23
C ALA A 282 -2.04 4.24 0.50
N THR A 283 -2.83 4.08 -0.55
CA THR A 283 -4.26 3.77 -0.42
C THR A 283 -4.47 2.26 -0.54
N ILE A 284 -5.09 1.65 0.46
CA ILE A 284 -5.56 0.25 0.38
C ILE A 284 -7.03 0.32 -0.05
N PRO A 285 -7.35 -0.03 -1.31
CA PRO A 285 -8.73 0.01 -1.77
C PRO A 285 -9.58 -1.00 -0.98
N GLY A 286 -10.86 -0.67 -0.81
CA GLY A 286 -11.90 -1.56 -0.27
C GLY A 286 -12.08 -2.83 -1.07
N SER A 287 -11.51 -2.88 -2.28
CA SER A 287 -11.36 -4.10 -3.06
C SER A 287 -10.57 -5.20 -2.33
N ARG A 288 -9.80 -4.81 -1.30
CA ARG A 288 -9.09 -5.70 -0.40
C ARG A 288 -9.69 -5.77 0.99
N GLY A 289 -10.75 -5.04 1.35
CA GLY A 289 -11.21 -4.79 2.73
C GLY A 289 -12.74 -4.89 2.94
N PRO A 290 -13.30 -4.27 4.00
CA PRO A 290 -14.74 -4.19 4.18
C PRO A 290 -15.40 -3.46 3.01
N VAL A 291 -16.59 -3.92 2.65
CA VAL A 291 -17.34 -3.38 1.51
C VAL A 291 -17.69 -1.92 1.78
N GLY A 292 -17.23 -1.04 0.88
CA GLY A 292 -17.57 0.37 0.87
C GLY A 292 -16.67 1.28 1.70
N ALA A 293 -15.47 0.83 2.08
CA ALA A 293 -14.46 1.69 2.69
C ALA A 293 -13.07 1.48 2.11
N HIS A 294 -12.27 2.55 2.11
CA HIS A 294 -10.88 2.58 1.66
C HIS A 294 -10.00 3.03 2.82
N ALA A 295 -8.89 2.33 3.05
CA ALA A 295 -7.94 2.73 4.08
C ALA A 295 -6.81 3.58 3.49
N VAL A 296 -6.50 4.71 4.12
CA VAL A 296 -5.39 5.59 3.74
C VAL A 296 -4.27 5.42 4.77
N GLN A 297 -3.11 4.94 4.33
CA GLN A 297 -1.95 4.71 5.17
C GLN A 297 -1.01 5.90 5.14
N ILE A 298 -0.64 6.37 6.33
CA ILE A 298 0.17 7.57 6.51
C ILE A 298 1.43 7.20 7.29
N PRO A 299 2.64 7.45 6.78
CA PRO A 299 3.88 7.24 7.52
C PRO A 299 3.98 8.12 8.77
N TYR A 300 4.42 7.55 9.90
CA TYR A 300 4.64 8.30 11.16
C TYR A 300 5.53 9.53 10.99
N GLU A 301 6.52 9.46 10.12
CA GLU A 301 7.48 10.53 9.86
C GLU A 301 6.91 11.74 9.12
N MET A 302 5.68 11.66 8.59
CA MET A 302 5.05 12.77 7.86
C MET A 302 4.11 13.60 8.73
N LEU A 303 3.85 13.18 9.98
CA LEU A 303 2.76 13.74 10.82
C LEU A 303 2.82 15.26 10.96
N ASP A 304 4.02 15.83 11.07
CA ASP A 304 4.23 17.26 11.30
C ASP A 304 4.02 18.12 10.04
N PHE A 305 3.98 17.51 8.86
CA PHE A 305 3.89 18.23 7.59
C PHE A 305 2.93 17.63 6.56
N ILE A 306 1.98 16.78 6.99
CA ILE A 306 0.97 16.20 6.08
C ILE A 306 0.25 17.26 5.23
N PRO A 307 -0.24 18.40 5.78
CA PRO A 307 -0.95 19.38 4.97
C PRO A 307 -0.12 19.93 3.81
N ILE A 308 1.20 20.06 4.00
CA ILE A 308 2.13 20.46 2.95
C ILE A 308 2.21 19.35 1.89
N ASN A 309 2.18 18.08 2.26
CA ASN A 309 2.28 16.94 1.35
C ASN A 309 0.96 16.46 0.74
N LEU A 310 -0.17 17.11 1.03
CA LEU A 310 -1.46 16.73 0.44
C LEU A 310 -1.48 16.67 -1.10
N PRO A 311 -0.72 17.48 -1.86
CA PRO A 311 -0.63 17.28 -3.31
C PRO A 311 -0.14 15.87 -3.72
N LEU A 312 0.77 15.23 -2.96
CA LEU A 312 1.13 13.81 -3.21
C LEU A 312 0.00 12.86 -2.84
N PHE A 313 -0.83 13.22 -1.87
CA PHE A 313 -1.96 12.40 -1.49
C PHE A 313 -3.03 12.46 -2.59
N GLY A 314 -3.06 13.50 -3.43
CA GLY A 314 -3.84 13.56 -4.66
C GLY A 314 -3.45 12.47 -5.67
N HIS A 315 -2.14 12.23 -5.82
CA HIS A 315 -1.60 11.10 -6.59
C HIS A 315 -2.14 9.76 -6.04
N GLU A 316 -2.06 9.54 -4.73
CA GLU A 316 -2.56 8.31 -4.09
C GLU A 316 -4.08 8.12 -4.19
N ALA A 317 -4.84 9.22 -4.13
CA ALA A 317 -6.28 9.21 -4.33
C ALA A 317 -6.64 8.78 -5.77
N ARG A 318 -5.77 9.06 -6.74
CA ARG A 318 -6.01 8.72 -8.14
C ARG A 318 -5.80 7.24 -8.46
N HIS A 319 -4.88 6.55 -7.78
CA HIS A 319 -4.69 5.09 -7.95
C HIS A 319 -5.99 4.31 -7.75
N ASN A 320 -6.76 4.70 -6.74
CA ASN A 320 -8.08 4.15 -6.45
C ASN A 320 -9.03 4.27 -7.65
N VAL A 321 -9.21 5.49 -8.15
CA VAL A 321 -10.10 5.77 -9.28
C VAL A 321 -9.63 5.11 -10.57
N PHE A 322 -8.32 5.15 -10.86
CA PHE A 322 -7.77 4.68 -12.13
C PHE A 322 -8.04 3.20 -12.37
N HIS A 323 -7.86 2.39 -11.34
CA HIS A 323 -8.13 0.95 -11.40
C HIS A 323 -9.61 0.61 -11.27
N ASP A 324 -10.41 1.53 -10.74
CA ASP A 324 -11.81 1.26 -10.47
C ASP A 324 -12.75 1.54 -11.64
N VAL A 325 -12.53 2.66 -12.33
CA VAL A 325 -13.38 3.04 -13.45
C VAL A 325 -13.34 1.95 -14.52
N VAL A 326 -14.51 1.42 -14.85
CA VAL A 326 -14.62 0.25 -15.72
C VAL A 326 -14.05 0.57 -17.10
N GLY A 327 -12.98 -0.13 -17.48
CA GLY A 327 -12.37 0.01 -18.80
C GLY A 327 -11.30 1.11 -18.91
N LEU A 328 -11.13 1.96 -17.88
CA LEU A 328 -10.27 3.14 -17.96
C LEU A 328 -8.80 2.78 -18.22
N GLU A 329 -8.21 1.91 -17.39
CA GLU A 329 -6.81 1.48 -17.53
C GLU A 329 -6.55 0.93 -18.95
N GLN A 330 -7.46 0.09 -19.47
CA GLN A 330 -7.28 -0.51 -20.79
C GLN A 330 -7.43 0.52 -21.92
N GLU A 331 -8.41 1.41 -21.82
CA GLU A 331 -8.66 2.43 -22.84
C GLU A 331 -7.53 3.46 -22.89
N LEU A 332 -7.07 3.93 -21.72
CA LEU A 332 -5.98 4.91 -21.62
C LEU A 332 -4.64 4.30 -22.07
N THR A 333 -4.37 3.03 -21.75
CA THR A 333 -3.19 2.29 -22.27
C THR A 333 -3.18 2.27 -23.79
N ALA A 334 -4.34 1.98 -24.39
CA ALA A 334 -4.47 1.98 -25.85
C ALA A 334 -4.32 3.38 -26.44
N ALA A 335 -4.90 4.40 -25.80
CA ALA A 335 -4.83 5.79 -26.24
C ALA A 335 -3.38 6.32 -26.21
N VAL A 336 -2.66 6.12 -25.10
CA VAL A 336 -1.27 6.55 -24.92
C VAL A 336 -0.35 5.85 -25.91
N GLY A 337 -0.41 4.52 -25.99
CA GLY A 337 0.41 3.77 -26.95
C GLY A 337 0.16 4.19 -28.40
N LYS A 338 -1.11 4.40 -28.78
CA LYS A 338 -1.48 4.91 -30.11
C LYS A 338 -0.96 6.32 -30.36
N ALA A 339 -1.05 7.22 -29.37
CA ALA A 339 -0.62 8.61 -29.50
C ALA A 339 0.89 8.71 -29.78
N VAL A 340 1.72 7.96 -29.03
CA VAL A 340 3.17 7.93 -29.24
C VAL A 340 3.52 7.46 -30.66
N LEU A 341 2.94 6.32 -31.08
CA LEU A 341 3.19 5.76 -32.41
C LEU A 341 2.69 6.68 -33.54
N ALA A 342 1.55 7.34 -33.35
CA ALA A 342 1.00 8.28 -34.33
C ALA A 342 1.85 9.55 -34.44
N ALA A 343 2.31 10.11 -33.31
CA ALA A 343 3.19 11.27 -33.29
C ALA A 343 4.52 11.00 -34.00
N HIS A 344 5.08 9.80 -33.79
CA HIS A 344 6.28 9.36 -34.52
C HIS A 344 6.02 9.24 -36.02
N LYS A 345 4.94 8.54 -36.41
CA LYS A 345 4.55 8.40 -37.83
C LYS A 345 4.30 9.73 -38.52
N ALA A 346 3.77 10.73 -37.80
CA ALA A 346 3.55 12.07 -38.30
C ALA A 346 4.82 12.94 -38.36
N GLY A 347 5.94 12.47 -37.80
CA GLY A 347 7.20 13.20 -37.74
C GLY A 347 7.23 14.32 -36.69
N THR A 348 6.20 14.42 -35.84
CA THR A 348 6.14 15.40 -34.74
C THR A 348 6.88 14.94 -33.50
N LEU A 349 7.12 13.62 -33.38
CA LEU A 349 8.03 13.02 -32.41
C LEU A 349 9.16 12.35 -33.19
N LYS A 350 10.41 12.72 -32.89
CA LYS A 350 11.60 12.16 -33.53
C LYS A 350 12.53 11.62 -32.46
N PHE A 351 13.18 10.51 -32.76
CA PHE A 351 14.16 9.90 -31.88
C PHE A 351 15.55 10.03 -32.49
N ASN A 352 16.56 10.02 -31.63
CA ASN A 352 17.96 10.09 -32.02
C ASN A 352 18.42 8.84 -32.79
N THR A 353 17.80 7.68 -32.51
CA THR A 353 18.05 6.43 -33.23
C THR A 353 16.74 5.73 -33.60
N ASP A 354 16.71 5.09 -34.77
CA ASP A 354 15.53 4.33 -35.23
C ASP A 354 15.32 3.02 -34.45
N THR A 355 16.41 2.44 -33.95
CA THR A 355 16.37 1.19 -33.17
C THR A 355 17.23 1.28 -31.90
N ILE A 356 16.86 0.47 -30.91
CA ILE A 356 17.58 0.26 -29.66
C ILE A 356 17.92 -1.22 -29.51
N LYS A 357 19.14 -1.50 -29.08
CA LYS A 357 19.64 -2.86 -28.89
C LYS A 357 19.25 -3.41 -27.52
N LEU A 358 18.42 -4.44 -27.51
CA LEU A 358 18.06 -5.23 -26.33
C LEU A 358 18.79 -6.59 -26.39
N GLY A 359 19.98 -6.64 -25.79
CA GLY A 359 20.84 -7.81 -25.82
C GLY A 359 21.35 -8.12 -27.23
N LYS A 360 20.77 -9.13 -27.88
CA LYS A 360 21.10 -9.50 -29.28
C LYS A 360 20.03 -9.06 -30.28
N GLN A 361 18.95 -8.41 -29.84
CA GLN A 361 17.85 -7.98 -30.69
C GLN A 361 17.89 -6.48 -30.90
N GLU A 362 17.58 -6.03 -32.11
CA GLU A 362 17.27 -4.63 -32.40
C GLU A 362 15.76 -4.44 -32.38
N VAL A 363 15.34 -3.39 -31.72
CA VAL A 363 13.94 -3.10 -31.45
C VAL A 363 13.66 -1.67 -31.89
N PRO A 364 12.58 -1.40 -32.66
CA PRO A 364 12.23 -0.04 -33.05
C PRO A 364 12.03 0.87 -31.84
N THR A 365 12.68 2.03 -31.85
CA THR A 365 12.70 2.96 -30.70
C THR A 365 11.29 3.41 -30.32
N GLU A 366 10.43 3.71 -31.30
CA GLU A 366 9.07 4.14 -31.08
C GLU A 366 8.20 3.08 -30.39
N GLN A 367 8.44 1.80 -30.69
CA GLN A 367 7.74 0.69 -30.03
C GLN A 367 8.22 0.52 -28.59
N LEU A 368 9.53 0.68 -28.35
CA LEU A 368 10.09 0.59 -27.00
C LEU A 368 9.62 1.75 -26.12
N MET A 369 9.56 2.97 -26.65
CA MET A 369 9.06 4.15 -25.93
C MET A 369 7.56 4.06 -25.65
N ALA A 370 6.75 3.64 -26.63
CA ALA A 370 5.33 3.38 -26.41
C ALA A 370 5.10 2.32 -25.33
N LYS A 371 5.94 1.28 -25.29
CA LYS A 371 5.91 0.28 -24.23
C LYS A 371 6.30 0.87 -22.86
N LEU A 372 7.39 1.61 -22.78
CA LEU A 372 7.88 2.19 -21.52
C LEU A 372 6.79 3.04 -20.86
N TYR A 373 6.18 3.94 -21.63
CA TYR A 373 5.14 4.83 -21.14
C TYR A 373 3.80 4.14 -20.84
N THR A 374 3.51 3.00 -21.48
CA THR A 374 2.33 2.20 -21.14
C THR A 374 2.55 1.32 -19.91
N ASP A 375 3.77 0.83 -19.67
CA ASP A 375 4.14 0.14 -18.42
C ASP A 375 4.13 1.12 -17.22
N TRP A 376 4.44 2.40 -17.45
CA TRP A 376 4.40 3.47 -16.43
C TRP A 376 3.05 4.15 -16.24
N LEU A 377 2.01 3.71 -16.97
CA LEU A 377 0.80 4.52 -17.12
C LEU A 377 0.06 4.78 -15.81
N SER A 378 -0.03 3.82 -14.90
CA SER A 378 -0.76 4.00 -13.63
C SER A 378 -0.16 5.14 -12.80
N GLU A 379 1.16 5.20 -12.71
CA GLU A 379 1.89 6.23 -11.98
C GLU A 379 1.83 7.58 -12.70
N ILE A 380 1.94 7.59 -14.03
CA ILE A 380 1.83 8.81 -14.84
C ILE A 380 0.41 9.39 -14.75
N ASP A 381 -0.64 8.56 -14.84
CA ASP A 381 -2.01 9.03 -14.68
C ASP A 381 -2.26 9.57 -13.27
N ALA A 382 -1.71 8.92 -12.24
CA ALA A 382 -1.76 9.40 -10.86
C ALA A 382 -1.06 10.76 -10.67
N ASP A 383 0.13 10.96 -11.26
CA ASP A 383 0.81 12.27 -11.21
C ASP A 383 0.04 13.37 -11.96
N LEU A 384 -0.48 13.06 -13.14
CA LEU A 384 -1.08 14.04 -14.03
C LEU A 384 -2.47 14.40 -13.54
N VAL A 385 -3.34 13.41 -13.40
CA VAL A 385 -4.73 13.62 -13.01
C VAL A 385 -4.81 13.85 -11.51
N GLY A 386 -4.20 12.98 -10.71
CA GLY A 386 -4.17 13.02 -9.24
C GLY A 386 -3.37 14.17 -8.65
N GLY A 387 -2.27 14.57 -9.30
CA GLY A 387 -1.42 15.68 -8.87
C GLY A 387 -1.72 16.98 -9.62
N VAL A 388 -1.38 17.04 -10.91
CA VAL A 388 -1.41 18.30 -11.68
C VAL A 388 -2.82 18.85 -11.87
N LEU A 389 -3.82 18.01 -12.21
CA LEU A 389 -5.18 18.51 -12.45
C LEU A 389 -5.94 18.86 -11.15
N PHE A 390 -5.55 18.29 -9.99
CA PHE A 390 -6.15 18.62 -8.69
C PHE A 390 -5.44 19.73 -7.93
N ASP A 391 -4.11 19.85 -8.05
CA ASP A 391 -3.29 20.74 -7.20
C ASP A 391 -2.42 21.72 -8.00
N GLY A 392 -2.39 21.59 -9.33
CA GLY A 392 -1.69 22.52 -10.21
C GLY A 392 -0.17 22.53 -10.03
N PRO A 393 0.48 23.70 -10.19
CA PRO A 393 1.93 23.87 -10.01
C PRO A 393 2.48 23.37 -8.67
N ALA A 394 1.67 23.39 -7.60
CA ALA A 394 2.12 22.99 -6.27
C ALA A 394 2.53 21.51 -6.22
N PHE A 395 1.90 20.64 -7.02
CA PHE A 395 2.28 19.22 -7.09
C PHE A 395 3.73 19.02 -7.52
N GLY A 396 4.16 19.70 -8.58
CA GLY A 396 5.52 19.57 -9.10
C GLY A 396 6.58 20.04 -8.10
N GLU A 397 6.36 21.18 -7.44
CA GLU A 397 7.28 21.68 -6.41
C GLU A 397 7.28 20.80 -5.15
N ASN A 398 6.13 20.26 -4.76
CA ASN A 398 6.04 19.30 -3.67
C ASN A 398 6.82 18.02 -4.00
N MET A 399 6.67 17.48 -5.21
CA MET A 399 7.31 16.23 -5.65
C MET A 399 8.84 16.33 -5.60
N VAL A 400 9.44 17.38 -6.18
CA VAL A 400 10.91 17.54 -6.21
C VAL A 400 11.53 17.78 -4.82
N MET A 401 10.74 18.27 -3.87
CA MET A 401 11.17 18.48 -2.48
C MET A 401 11.01 17.22 -1.62
N SER A 402 9.84 16.58 -1.73
CA SER A 402 9.44 15.48 -0.85
C SER A 402 10.14 14.16 -1.21
N PHE A 403 10.37 13.88 -2.49
CA PHE A 403 11.00 12.62 -2.91
C PHE A 403 12.38 12.45 -2.28
N PRO A 404 13.31 13.44 -2.37
CA PRO A 404 14.59 13.33 -1.68
C PRO A 404 14.44 13.22 -0.17
N ALA A 405 13.51 13.96 0.45
CA ALA A 405 13.27 13.92 1.88
C ALA A 405 12.77 12.55 2.37
N MET A 406 11.99 11.83 1.56
CA MET A 406 11.49 10.48 1.87
C MET A 406 12.52 9.39 1.58
N MET A 407 13.36 9.58 0.57
CA MET A 407 14.27 8.54 0.08
C MET A 407 15.64 8.56 0.76
N ILE A 408 16.13 9.73 1.15
CA ILE A 408 17.42 9.88 1.84
C ILE A 408 17.21 9.70 3.34
N ARG A 409 17.68 8.57 3.87
CA ARG A 409 17.54 8.21 5.29
C ARG A 409 18.79 8.46 6.12
N ASP A 410 19.92 8.71 5.46
CA ASP A 410 21.23 8.87 6.07
C ASP A 410 21.79 10.29 5.81
N GLY A 411 21.88 11.11 6.86
CA GLY A 411 22.43 12.47 6.77
C GLY A 411 21.43 13.48 6.21
N ARG A 412 21.94 14.67 5.84
CA ARG A 412 21.08 15.75 5.31
C ARG A 412 20.90 15.61 3.80
N VAL A 413 19.71 15.95 3.30
CA VAL A 413 19.44 16.01 1.85
C VAL A 413 20.45 16.92 1.13
N SER A 414 20.79 18.05 1.74
CA SER A 414 21.77 19.02 1.21
C SER A 414 23.20 18.49 1.07
N GLU A 415 23.52 17.35 1.68
CA GLU A 415 24.84 16.70 1.60
C GLU A 415 24.90 15.66 0.47
N LYS A 416 23.78 15.39 -0.20
CA LYS A 416 23.71 14.45 -1.32
C LYS A 416 23.74 15.23 -2.64
N VAL A 417 24.49 14.71 -3.61
CA VAL A 417 24.64 15.32 -4.94
C VAL A 417 23.50 14.92 -5.87
N ASN A 418 23.14 13.64 -5.87
CA ASN A 418 22.07 13.12 -6.71
C ASN A 418 20.83 12.83 -5.88
N LEU A 419 19.77 13.61 -6.14
CA LEU A 419 18.50 13.59 -5.41
C LEU A 419 17.37 12.89 -6.20
N LEU A 420 17.50 12.77 -7.53
CA LEU A 420 16.53 12.13 -8.40
C LEU A 420 17.15 10.91 -9.10
N ARG A 421 16.54 9.74 -8.97
CA ARG A 421 17.04 8.54 -9.65
C ARG A 421 17.08 8.75 -11.16
N THR A 422 18.14 8.24 -11.79
CA THR A 422 18.36 8.20 -13.24
C THR A 422 18.36 6.75 -13.79
N GLY A 423 17.87 5.81 -12.99
CA GLY A 423 17.69 4.42 -13.41
C GLY A 423 16.64 3.70 -12.59
N SER A 424 16.13 2.60 -13.15
CA SER A 424 15.15 1.72 -12.50
C SER A 424 15.39 0.24 -12.89
N GLY A 425 14.41 -0.62 -12.65
CA GLY A 425 14.45 -2.04 -12.95
C GLY A 425 13.53 -2.47 -14.08
N TYR A 426 13.68 -3.72 -14.51
CA TYR A 426 12.72 -4.41 -15.36
C TYR A 426 12.68 -5.91 -15.04
N GLU A 427 11.61 -6.58 -15.44
CA GLU A 427 11.42 -8.02 -15.36
C GLU A 427 11.23 -8.66 -16.74
N LEU A 428 11.59 -9.94 -16.85
CA LEU A 428 11.28 -10.78 -18.01
C LEU A 428 10.25 -11.84 -17.61
N LYS A 429 9.02 -11.70 -18.11
CA LYS A 429 7.90 -12.59 -17.77
C LYS A 429 7.65 -13.60 -18.88
N LYS A 430 7.73 -14.90 -18.55
CA LYS A 430 7.31 -15.97 -19.47
C LYS A 430 5.79 -15.94 -19.64
N LEU A 431 5.33 -15.81 -20.87
CA LEU A 431 3.92 -15.84 -21.23
C LEU A 431 3.47 -17.29 -21.48
N ARG A 432 2.16 -17.54 -21.38
CA ARG A 432 1.55 -18.88 -21.58
C ARG A 432 1.85 -19.48 -22.96
N ASN A 433 2.03 -18.63 -23.96
CA ASN A 433 2.37 -19.04 -25.33
C ASN A 433 3.88 -19.32 -25.53
N GLY A 434 4.67 -19.34 -24.46
CA GLY A 434 6.11 -19.59 -24.49
C GLY A 434 6.98 -18.39 -24.87
N SER A 435 6.40 -17.24 -25.25
CA SER A 435 7.15 -16.00 -25.47
C SER A 435 7.55 -15.33 -24.16
N VAL A 436 8.50 -14.39 -24.22
CA VAL A 436 8.95 -13.62 -23.05
C VAL A 436 8.59 -12.16 -23.23
N ALA A 437 7.84 -11.62 -22.28
CA ALA A 437 7.50 -10.21 -22.20
C ALA A 437 8.55 -9.47 -21.38
N LEU A 438 9.03 -8.34 -21.90
CA LEU A 438 9.70 -7.32 -21.11
C LEU A 438 8.63 -6.57 -20.30
N VAL A 439 8.88 -6.24 -19.05
CA VAL A 439 8.01 -5.39 -18.22
C VAL A 439 8.90 -4.46 -17.43
N PHE A 440 8.79 -3.15 -17.67
CA PHE A 440 9.50 -2.17 -16.87
C PHE A 440 8.88 -2.08 -15.47
N GLU A 441 9.68 -1.66 -14.49
CA GLU A 441 9.18 -1.25 -13.18
C GLU A 441 8.17 -0.11 -13.35
N GLU A 442 7.08 -0.13 -12.57
CA GLU A 442 5.90 0.71 -12.79
C GLU A 442 6.15 2.20 -12.50
N HIS A 443 7.09 2.52 -11.61
CA HIS A 443 7.45 3.91 -11.33
C HIS A 443 8.36 4.48 -12.44
N PRO A 444 7.99 5.64 -13.02
CA PRO A 444 8.90 6.39 -13.85
C PRO A 444 10.18 6.72 -13.10
N VAL A 445 11.29 6.74 -13.84
CA VAL A 445 12.56 7.21 -13.31
C VAL A 445 12.42 8.67 -12.89
N ASP A 446 12.78 9.01 -11.65
CA ASP A 446 12.39 10.29 -11.01
C ASP A 446 12.71 11.52 -11.85
N TYR A 447 13.90 11.57 -12.46
CA TYR A 447 14.27 12.67 -13.36
C TYR A 447 13.26 12.82 -14.51
N VAL A 448 12.96 11.74 -15.22
CA VAL A 448 11.97 11.73 -16.31
C VAL A 448 10.56 12.04 -15.79
N ARG A 449 10.20 11.54 -14.61
CA ARG A 449 8.92 11.79 -13.95
C ARG A 449 8.65 13.28 -13.79
N VAL A 450 9.66 14.05 -13.38
CA VAL A 450 9.56 15.51 -13.27
C VAL A 450 9.30 16.17 -14.63
N HIS A 451 9.95 15.72 -15.71
CA HIS A 451 9.67 16.23 -17.06
C HIS A 451 8.26 15.89 -17.57
N ILE A 452 7.71 14.73 -17.16
CA ILE A 452 6.33 14.34 -17.45
C ILE A 452 5.34 15.30 -16.77
N VAL A 453 5.56 15.61 -15.49
CA VAL A 453 4.75 16.59 -14.75
C VAL A 453 4.88 17.99 -15.36
N ALA A 454 6.09 18.41 -15.75
CA ALA A 454 6.30 19.68 -16.44
C ALA A 454 5.54 19.75 -17.77
N ALA A 455 5.54 18.66 -18.55
CA ALA A 455 4.79 18.60 -19.80
C ALA A 455 3.26 18.72 -19.59
N ALA A 456 2.74 18.18 -18.49
CA ALA A 456 1.35 18.35 -18.10
C ALA A 456 1.03 19.81 -17.75
N LEU A 457 1.89 20.48 -16.98
CA LEU A 457 1.75 21.90 -16.67
C LEU A 457 1.75 22.78 -17.93
N ASP A 458 2.61 22.50 -18.92
CA ASP A 458 2.57 23.17 -20.22
C ASP A 458 1.21 22.97 -20.92
N GLU A 459 0.72 21.73 -20.97
CA GLU A 459 -0.55 21.37 -21.63
C GLU A 459 -1.78 22.04 -20.99
N ILE A 460 -1.73 22.36 -19.70
CA ILE A 460 -2.81 23.06 -18.98
C ILE A 460 -2.59 24.57 -18.85
N GLY A 461 -1.54 25.13 -19.46
CA GLY A 461 -1.32 26.58 -19.57
C GLY A 461 -0.48 27.21 -18.46
N PHE A 462 0.44 26.46 -17.85
CA PHE A 462 1.38 26.94 -16.81
C PHE A 462 2.85 26.78 -17.24
N PRO A 463 3.29 27.40 -18.36
CA PRO A 463 4.61 27.14 -18.93
C PRO A 463 5.78 27.65 -18.09
N ASP A 464 5.60 28.69 -17.28
CA ASP A 464 6.65 29.19 -16.40
C ASP A 464 6.90 28.23 -15.24
N SER A 465 5.84 27.64 -14.68
CA SER A 465 5.96 26.57 -13.68
C SER A 465 6.60 25.32 -14.28
N ALA A 466 6.24 24.95 -15.51
CA ALA A 466 6.85 23.83 -16.22
C ALA A 466 8.35 24.04 -16.45
N ARG A 467 8.75 25.23 -16.88
CA ARG A 467 10.17 25.62 -17.08
C ARG A 467 10.96 25.51 -15.78
N LYS A 468 10.46 26.14 -14.71
CA LYS A 468 11.07 26.06 -13.37
C LYS A 468 11.23 24.62 -12.90
N LEU A 469 10.23 23.78 -13.15
CA LEU A 469 10.26 22.38 -12.73
C LEU A 469 11.35 21.57 -13.47
N ARG A 470 11.57 21.85 -14.76
CA ARG A 470 12.70 21.28 -15.51
C ARG A 470 14.06 21.74 -14.97
N GLU A 471 14.21 23.03 -14.69
CA GLU A 471 15.43 23.58 -14.08
C GLU A 471 15.72 22.94 -12.71
N LEU A 472 14.69 22.65 -11.92
CA LEU A 472 14.82 21.94 -10.64
C LEU A 472 15.19 20.47 -10.83
N ALA A 473 14.67 19.78 -11.85
CA ALA A 473 15.08 18.43 -12.20
C ALA A 473 16.56 18.38 -12.60
N ASP A 474 17.00 19.30 -13.45
CA ASP A 474 18.39 19.44 -13.91
C ASP A 474 19.33 19.68 -12.73
N PHE A 475 18.94 20.53 -11.77
CA PHE A 475 19.69 20.75 -10.54
C PHE A 475 19.76 19.49 -9.66
N ALA A 476 18.65 18.76 -9.55
CA ALA A 476 18.51 17.66 -8.60
C ALA A 476 19.20 16.35 -9.03
N VAL A 477 19.64 16.22 -10.28
CA VAL A 477 20.44 15.06 -10.75
C VAL A 477 21.94 15.19 -10.48
N GLY A 478 22.40 16.38 -10.07
CA GLY A 478 23.78 16.65 -9.67
C GLY A 478 24.58 17.45 -10.71
N ASP A 479 25.91 17.31 -10.67
CA ASP A 479 26.83 18.15 -11.46
C ASP A 479 26.78 17.90 -12.98
N GLU A 480 26.42 16.68 -13.39
CA GLU A 480 26.36 16.27 -14.80
C GLU A 480 24.95 15.83 -15.17
N LEU A 481 24.40 16.41 -16.25
CA LEU A 481 23.13 15.97 -16.80
C LEU A 481 23.24 14.55 -17.35
N PRO A 482 22.29 13.65 -17.01
CA PRO A 482 22.31 12.29 -17.52
C PRO A 482 22.05 12.30 -19.02
N THR A 483 22.90 11.60 -19.77
CA THR A 483 22.67 11.36 -21.21
C THR A 483 21.85 10.10 -21.47
N LYS A 484 21.76 9.20 -20.48
CA LYS A 484 21.08 7.91 -20.57
C LYS A 484 20.32 7.57 -19.29
N ILE A 485 19.16 6.98 -19.45
CA ILE A 485 18.43 6.27 -18.38
C ILE A 485 18.78 4.79 -18.44
N THR A 486 19.08 4.21 -17.27
CA THR A 486 19.48 2.79 -17.18
C THR A 486 18.43 1.92 -16.50
N PHE A 487 18.11 0.78 -17.12
CA PHE A 487 17.24 -0.23 -16.53
C PHE A 487 17.99 -1.54 -16.33
N ARG A 488 17.94 -2.07 -15.10
CA ARG A 488 18.61 -3.32 -14.73
C ARG A 488 17.61 -4.43 -14.47
N GLN A 489 17.97 -5.66 -14.83
CA GLN A 489 17.08 -6.80 -14.58
C GLN A 489 16.91 -7.03 -13.07
N MET A 490 15.66 -6.99 -12.60
CA MET A 490 15.32 -7.26 -11.21
C MET A 490 15.62 -8.71 -10.82
N GLY A 491 16.18 -8.89 -9.62
CA GLY A 491 16.55 -10.21 -9.10
C GLY A 491 17.76 -10.87 -9.77
N ALA A 492 18.40 -10.22 -10.75
CA ALA A 492 19.65 -10.70 -11.31
C ALA A 492 20.82 -10.49 -10.33
N LYS A 493 21.81 -11.38 -10.38
CA LYS A 493 23.06 -11.20 -9.61
C LYS A 493 23.80 -9.95 -10.12
N PRO A 494 24.59 -9.26 -9.28
CA PRO A 494 25.45 -8.16 -9.73
C PRO A 494 26.31 -8.58 -10.93
N GLY A 495 26.30 -7.78 -12.00
CA GLY A 495 27.01 -8.08 -13.25
C GLY A 495 26.35 -9.14 -14.15
N ALA A 496 25.23 -9.73 -13.73
CA ALA A 496 24.42 -10.63 -14.54
C ALA A 496 23.13 -9.93 -15.01
N GLY A 497 22.60 -10.34 -16.17
CA GLY A 497 21.40 -9.74 -16.76
C GLY A 497 21.74 -8.65 -17.78
N MET A 498 20.78 -8.37 -18.66
CA MET A 498 20.90 -7.30 -19.65
C MET A 498 20.70 -5.94 -18.95
N VAL A 499 21.41 -4.92 -19.43
CA VAL A 499 21.17 -3.52 -19.07
C VAL A 499 20.55 -2.86 -20.29
N ILE A 500 19.43 -2.19 -20.10
CA ILE A 500 18.79 -1.37 -21.13
C ILE A 500 19.22 0.07 -20.89
N GLU A 501 19.78 0.71 -21.91
CA GLU A 501 20.16 2.11 -21.89
C GLU A 501 19.32 2.87 -22.91
N LEU A 502 18.59 3.88 -22.46
CA LEU A 502 17.76 4.73 -23.32
C LEU A 502 18.31 6.15 -23.30
N PRO A 503 18.46 6.84 -24.45
CA PRO A 503 18.83 8.25 -24.47
C PRO A 503 17.81 9.08 -23.70
N VAL A 504 18.29 9.96 -22.80
CA VAL A 504 17.41 10.79 -21.96
C VAL A 504 16.51 11.68 -22.80
N ASP A 505 17.06 12.33 -23.83
CA ASP A 505 16.30 13.22 -24.71
C ASP A 505 15.14 12.50 -25.42
N ASP A 506 15.35 11.26 -25.85
CA ASP A 506 14.32 10.45 -26.50
C ASP A 506 13.19 10.10 -25.52
N VAL A 507 13.53 9.76 -24.28
CA VAL A 507 12.54 9.44 -23.24
C VAL A 507 11.75 10.69 -22.87
N ILE A 508 12.39 11.84 -22.69
CA ILE A 508 11.74 13.12 -22.34
C ILE A 508 10.88 13.66 -23.49
N ALA A 509 11.30 13.50 -24.75
CA ALA A 509 10.56 13.99 -25.91
C ALA A 509 9.15 13.38 -26.05
N VAL A 510 8.91 12.22 -25.45
CA VAL A 510 7.62 11.53 -25.44
C VAL A 510 6.63 12.18 -24.46
N ALA A 511 7.11 12.84 -23.40
CA ALA A 511 6.29 13.34 -22.30
C ALA A 511 5.14 14.27 -22.74
N PRO A 512 5.33 15.26 -23.64
CA PRO A 512 4.22 16.11 -24.11
C PRO A 512 3.13 15.35 -24.85
N VAL A 513 3.50 14.31 -25.61
CA VAL A 513 2.53 13.48 -26.34
C VAL A 513 1.66 12.70 -25.35
N VAL A 514 2.28 12.15 -24.30
CA VAL A 514 1.59 11.35 -23.29
C VAL A 514 0.73 12.22 -22.38
N ALA A 515 1.23 13.35 -21.90
CA ALA A 515 0.47 14.28 -21.09
C ALA A 515 -0.80 14.75 -21.83
N LYS A 516 -0.65 15.17 -23.09
CA LYS A 516 -1.78 15.53 -23.94
C LYS A 516 -2.76 14.37 -24.15
N ALA A 517 -2.26 13.16 -24.42
CA ALA A 517 -3.11 12.00 -24.61
C ALA A 517 -3.96 11.70 -23.37
N ILE A 518 -3.37 11.76 -22.17
CA ILE A 518 -4.09 11.51 -20.91
C ILE A 518 -5.11 12.62 -20.62
N ILE A 519 -4.70 13.88 -20.75
CA ILE A 519 -5.52 15.02 -20.36
C ILE A 519 -6.67 15.26 -21.33
N ARG A 520 -6.44 15.12 -22.65
CA ARG A 520 -7.35 15.61 -23.69
C ARG A 520 -8.09 14.53 -24.47
N THR A 521 -7.72 13.25 -24.36
CA THR A 521 -8.41 12.20 -25.14
C THR A 521 -9.77 11.90 -24.52
N PRO A 522 -10.87 12.02 -25.29
CA PRO A 522 -12.18 11.56 -24.85
C PRO A 522 -12.21 10.03 -24.70
N LEU A 523 -12.70 9.53 -23.57
CA LEU A 523 -12.73 8.10 -23.24
C LEU A 523 -14.17 7.63 -23.08
N LYS A 524 -14.49 6.44 -23.60
CA LYS A 524 -15.77 5.78 -23.37
C LYS A 524 -15.99 5.48 -21.91
N ALA A 525 -14.93 5.10 -21.19
CA ALA A 525 -14.95 4.90 -19.74
C ALA A 525 -15.41 6.15 -18.97
N HIS A 526 -15.32 7.34 -19.57
CA HIS A 526 -15.77 8.62 -19.00
C HIS A 526 -17.01 9.19 -19.72
N GLY A 527 -17.82 8.33 -20.34
CA GLY A 527 -19.03 8.78 -21.05
C GLY A 527 -18.71 9.69 -22.25
N GLY A 528 -17.53 9.54 -22.86
CA GLY A 528 -17.08 10.38 -23.97
C GLY A 528 -16.42 11.70 -23.55
N LYS A 529 -16.08 11.89 -22.27
CA LYS A 529 -15.30 13.03 -21.76
C LYS A 529 -13.82 12.67 -21.64
N SER A 530 -12.94 13.67 -21.65
CA SER A 530 -11.52 13.52 -21.30
C SER A 530 -11.29 13.71 -19.80
N CYS A 531 -10.12 13.33 -19.28
CA CYS A 531 -9.77 13.63 -17.88
C CYS A 531 -9.86 15.14 -17.59
N GLY A 532 -9.43 15.97 -18.54
CA GLY A 532 -9.52 17.42 -18.43
C GLY A 532 -10.94 17.99 -18.49
N ASP A 533 -11.91 17.26 -19.02
CA ASP A 533 -13.33 17.66 -18.95
C ASP A 533 -13.98 17.30 -17.61
N LEU A 534 -13.39 16.36 -16.85
CA LEU A 534 -13.85 15.95 -15.52
C LEU A 534 -13.21 16.83 -14.44
N VAL A 535 -11.90 17.01 -14.50
CA VAL A 535 -11.13 17.82 -13.56
C VAL A 535 -10.02 18.57 -14.29
N MET A 536 -9.93 19.88 -14.08
CA MET A 536 -8.92 20.72 -14.73
C MET A 536 -8.44 21.82 -13.79
N TRP A 537 -7.13 21.89 -13.57
CA TRP A 537 -6.55 23.04 -12.92
C TRP A 537 -6.55 24.24 -13.88
N THR A 538 -6.95 25.42 -13.38
CA THR A 538 -7.08 26.64 -14.20
C THR A 538 -6.48 27.82 -13.46
N LYS A 539 -6.19 28.92 -14.18
CA LYS A 539 -5.71 30.15 -13.55
C LYS A 539 -6.66 30.66 -12.46
N LYS A 540 -7.98 30.55 -12.66
CA LYS A 540 -8.98 30.90 -11.63
C LYS A 540 -8.82 30.08 -10.35
N ARG A 541 -8.52 28.78 -10.44
CA ARG A 541 -8.24 27.93 -9.26
C ARG A 541 -6.90 28.29 -8.63
N GLN A 542 -5.88 28.56 -9.45
CA GLN A 542 -4.59 29.04 -8.99
C GLN A 542 -4.69 30.36 -8.21
N ASP A 543 -5.49 31.33 -8.66
CA ASP A 543 -5.68 32.61 -7.96
C ASP A 543 -6.29 32.43 -6.57
N LYS A 544 -7.17 31.43 -6.39
CA LYS A 544 -7.71 31.07 -5.05
C LYS A 544 -6.60 30.50 -4.16
N VAL A 545 -5.75 29.64 -4.71
CA VAL A 545 -4.61 29.06 -3.99
C VAL A 545 -3.62 30.15 -3.58
N GLU A 546 -3.28 31.07 -4.48
CA GLU A 546 -2.41 32.21 -4.18
C GLU A 546 -2.98 33.04 -3.02
N ALA A 547 -4.30 33.29 -2.99
CA ALA A 547 -4.94 33.97 -1.88
C ALA A 547 -4.85 33.19 -0.55
N LEU A 548 -5.06 31.88 -0.57
CA LEU A 548 -4.90 31.01 0.61
C LEU A 548 -3.45 30.97 1.10
N THR A 549 -2.48 30.96 0.17
CA THR A 549 -1.05 31.01 0.47
C THR A 549 -0.70 32.28 1.24
N GLU A 550 -1.20 33.46 0.84
CA GLU A 550 -0.95 34.70 1.57
C GLU A 550 -1.54 34.71 2.99
N ILE A 551 -2.62 33.96 3.23
CA ILE A 551 -3.22 33.82 4.56
C ILE A 551 -2.32 32.93 5.43
N LEU A 552 -1.89 31.78 4.91
CA LEU A 552 -1.01 30.85 5.64
C LEU A 552 0.35 31.48 5.99
N VAL A 553 0.92 32.27 5.08
CA VAL A 553 2.18 33.00 5.29
C VAL A 553 2.09 34.01 6.43
N LYS A 554 0.89 34.51 6.74
CA LYS A 554 0.62 35.43 7.86
C LYS A 554 0.30 34.71 9.18
N ASP A 555 0.62 33.41 9.28
CA ASP A 555 0.28 32.56 10.44
C ASP A 555 -1.23 32.58 10.74
N SER A 556 -2.06 32.54 9.69
CA SER A 556 -3.53 32.56 9.81
C SER A 556 -4.18 31.35 9.15
N SER A 557 -5.36 31.00 9.64
CA SER A 557 -6.21 29.89 9.17
C SER A 557 -7.60 30.37 8.73
N GLU A 558 -7.75 31.66 8.42
CA GLU A 558 -9.03 32.22 7.96
C GLU A 558 -9.36 31.73 6.55
N LEU A 559 -10.60 31.28 6.34
CA LEU A 559 -11.08 30.90 5.02
C LEU A 559 -11.77 32.11 4.39
N PRO A 560 -11.36 32.55 3.19
CA PRO A 560 -12.00 33.68 2.52
C PRO A 560 -13.42 33.29 2.09
N THR A 561 -14.39 34.16 2.35
CA THR A 561 -15.81 33.95 2.00
C THR A 561 -16.20 34.54 0.65
N ASP A 562 -15.32 35.36 0.05
CA ASP A 562 -15.56 36.11 -1.19
C ASP A 562 -14.92 35.46 -2.44
N LYS A 563 -14.26 34.30 -2.28
CA LYS A 563 -13.54 33.61 -3.37
C LYS A 563 -14.30 32.42 -3.97
N GLY A 564 -15.60 32.32 -3.68
CA GLY A 564 -16.42 31.16 -4.06
C GLY A 564 -15.95 29.88 -3.37
N ASP A 565 -16.28 28.72 -3.94
CA ASP A 565 -16.01 27.44 -3.27
C ASP A 565 -14.52 27.15 -3.13
N ILE A 566 -14.13 26.68 -1.95
CA ILE A 566 -12.78 26.23 -1.60
C ILE A 566 -12.85 24.73 -1.34
N HIS A 567 -11.92 23.97 -1.92
CA HIS A 567 -11.82 22.52 -1.74
C HIS A 567 -10.52 22.15 -1.03
N ALA A 568 -10.48 20.97 -0.42
CA ALA A 568 -9.31 20.48 0.29
C ALA A 568 -8.02 20.46 -0.56
N PRO A 569 -8.03 20.08 -1.85
CA PRO A 569 -6.86 20.24 -2.73
C PRO A 569 -6.28 21.65 -2.76
N TYR A 570 -7.13 22.67 -2.69
CA TYR A 570 -6.67 24.07 -2.78
C TYR A 570 -5.90 24.46 -1.52
N ILE A 571 -6.29 23.93 -0.36
CA ILE A 571 -5.57 24.15 0.90
C ILE A 571 -4.24 23.39 0.89
N GLY A 572 -4.20 22.15 0.37
CA GLY A 572 -2.97 21.37 0.22
C GLY A 572 -1.96 22.06 -0.70
N ALA A 573 -2.41 22.49 -1.88
CA ALA A 573 -1.60 23.28 -2.80
C ALA A 573 -1.10 24.59 -2.16
N ALA A 574 -1.98 25.30 -1.45
CA ALA A 574 -1.63 26.56 -0.78
C ALA A 574 -0.59 26.36 0.33
N ALA A 575 -0.67 25.25 1.08
CA ALA A 575 0.29 24.88 2.11
C ALA A 575 1.69 24.64 1.52
N THR A 576 1.79 23.91 0.41
CA THR A 576 3.09 23.74 -0.28
C THR A 576 3.68 25.09 -0.67
N LEU A 577 2.89 25.96 -1.33
CA LEU A 577 3.38 27.24 -1.80
C LEU A 577 3.72 28.20 -0.65
N ALA A 578 2.95 28.19 0.44
CA ALA A 578 3.21 28.98 1.64
C ALA A 578 4.52 28.58 2.32
N TYR A 579 4.76 27.28 2.46
CA TYR A 579 6.01 26.76 3.00
C TYR A 579 7.21 27.26 2.18
N LEU A 580 7.16 27.08 0.86
CA LEU A 580 8.24 27.49 -0.04
C LEU A 580 8.45 29.01 -0.02
N LYS A 581 7.37 29.80 0.07
CA LYS A 581 7.42 31.26 0.18
C LYS A 581 8.09 31.71 1.49
N LEU A 582 7.72 31.13 2.63
CA LEU A 582 8.33 31.42 3.93
C LEU A 582 9.83 31.15 3.95
N VAL A 583 10.25 29.99 3.42
CA VAL A 583 11.68 29.61 3.35
C VAL A 583 12.44 30.50 2.36
N ARG A 584 11.89 30.72 1.17
CA ARG A 584 12.59 31.41 0.08
C ARG A 584 12.66 32.92 0.28
N GLU A 585 11.52 33.54 0.55
CA GLU A 585 11.36 35.01 0.53
C GLU A 585 11.52 35.59 1.92
N MET A 586 10.94 34.94 2.93
CA MET A 586 10.97 35.44 4.32
C MET A 586 12.15 34.89 5.13
N LYS A 587 12.93 33.97 4.57
CA LYS A 587 14.12 33.35 5.19
C LYS A 587 13.82 32.72 6.55
N MET A 588 12.60 32.21 6.72
CA MET A 588 12.22 31.47 7.91
C MET A 588 12.95 30.13 7.95
N GLU A 589 13.31 29.66 9.16
CA GLU A 589 13.88 28.33 9.33
C GLU A 589 12.90 27.25 8.79
N PRO A 590 13.36 26.33 7.92
CA PRO A 590 12.45 25.40 7.23
C PRO A 590 11.58 24.56 8.18
N ALA A 591 12.13 24.06 9.27
CA ALA A 591 11.33 23.27 10.22
C ALA A 591 10.20 24.10 10.86
N ASP A 592 10.49 25.34 11.25
CA ASP A 592 9.51 26.25 11.86
C ASP A 592 8.42 26.65 10.84
N ALA A 593 8.82 26.93 9.59
CA ALA A 593 7.89 27.20 8.51
C ALA A 593 6.95 26.01 8.25
N ALA A 594 7.48 24.79 8.24
CA ALA A 594 6.69 23.58 8.03
C ALA A 594 5.63 23.38 9.14
N LEU A 595 6.03 23.55 10.40
CA LEU A 595 5.13 23.44 11.55
C LEU A 595 4.05 24.53 11.55
N MET A 596 4.43 25.78 11.29
CA MET A 596 3.50 26.92 11.20
C MET A 596 2.45 26.70 10.11
N VAL A 597 2.88 26.38 8.89
CA VAL A 597 1.98 26.18 7.75
C VAL A 597 1.06 24.99 8.01
N SER A 598 1.60 23.87 8.50
CA SER A 598 0.84 22.65 8.71
C SER A 598 -0.24 22.82 9.77
N LYS A 599 0.09 23.51 10.88
CA LYS A 599 -0.89 23.87 11.92
C LYS A 599 -2.06 24.66 11.33
N ASN A 600 -1.79 25.70 10.54
CA ASN A 600 -2.84 26.57 10.01
C ASN A 600 -3.64 25.91 8.87
N ALA A 601 -2.98 25.18 7.98
CA ALA A 601 -3.63 24.44 6.91
C ALA A 601 -4.54 23.33 7.48
N LEU A 602 -4.12 22.64 8.54
CA LEU A 602 -4.97 21.69 9.25
C LEU A 602 -6.22 22.38 9.82
N ALA A 603 -6.06 23.53 10.46
CA ALA A 603 -7.20 24.31 10.97
C ALA A 603 -8.14 24.79 9.83
N MET A 604 -7.62 25.13 8.65
CA MET A 604 -8.45 25.43 7.47
C MET A 604 -9.24 24.20 7.01
N LEU A 605 -8.61 23.03 6.92
CA LEU A 605 -9.27 21.78 6.54
C LEU A 605 -10.38 21.39 7.51
N GLU A 606 -10.16 21.56 8.82
CA GLU A 606 -11.19 21.31 9.83
C GLU A 606 -12.39 22.25 9.71
N LYS A 607 -12.14 23.56 9.50
CA LYS A 607 -13.21 24.54 9.29
C LYS A 607 -14.02 24.19 8.03
N LEU A 608 -13.33 23.85 6.94
CA LEU A 608 -13.96 23.48 5.68
C LEU A 608 -14.80 22.20 5.81
N SER A 609 -14.26 21.18 6.49
CA SER A 609 -14.99 19.93 6.77
C SER A 609 -16.27 20.19 7.59
N LYS A 610 -16.20 21.03 8.62
CA LYS A 610 -17.39 21.42 9.42
C LYS A 610 -18.42 22.20 8.60
N GLN A 611 -18.00 23.02 7.63
CA GLN A 611 -18.92 23.73 6.73
C GLN A 611 -19.62 22.78 5.76
N ALA A 612 -18.88 21.79 5.21
CA ALA A 612 -19.44 20.78 4.33
C ALA A 612 -20.51 19.92 5.02
N VAL A 613 -20.34 19.60 6.31
CA VAL A 613 -21.35 18.85 7.09
C VAL A 613 -22.63 19.66 7.35
N LYS A 614 -22.55 21.00 7.41
CA LYS A 614 -23.74 21.85 7.63
C LYS A 614 -24.58 22.05 6.37
N THR A 615 -24.01 21.78 5.21
CA THR A 615 -24.60 22.05 3.89
C THR A 615 -25.08 20.77 3.20
N ALA A 616 -24.57 19.62 3.61
CA ALA A 616 -25.12 18.29 3.31
C ALA A 616 -26.28 17.95 4.24
#